data_AF-W1Y4H0-F1
#
_entry.id   AF-W1Y4H0-F1
#
_cell.length_a   1.000
_cell.length_b   1.000
_cell.length_c   1.000
_cell.angle_alpha   90.00
_cell.angle_beta   90.00
_cell.angle_gamma   90.00
#
_symmetry.space_group_name_H-M   'P 1'
#
loop_
_entity.id
_entity.type
_entity.pdbx_description
1 polymer ?
#
loop_
_entity_poly.entity_id
_entity_poly.type
_entity_poly.pdbx_seq_one_letter_code
_entity_poly.pdbx_strand_id
1 'polypeptide(L)' 'KAEANKCDLCNHREDGPACMAACPTHALICVDRNKLEQLSAEKRRRTALMF' A
#
# COMPACT_ATOMS: atom_id res chain seq x y z
N LYS A 1 -8.42 23.76 -21.92
CA LYS A 1 -7.53 22.57 -21.86
C LYS A 1 -7.86 21.83 -20.57
N ALA A 2 -7.85 20.49 -20.57
CA ALA A 2 -8.11 19.69 -19.37
C ALA A 2 -6.79 19.13 -18.82
N GLU A 3 -6.63 19.15 -17.50
CA GLU A 3 -5.47 18.61 -16.79
C GLU A 3 -5.92 17.48 -15.86
N ALA A 4 -5.07 16.47 -15.69
CA ALA A 4 -5.33 15.31 -14.85
C ALA A 4 -4.31 15.22 -13.72
N ASN A 5 -4.77 15.36 -12.48
CA ASN A 5 -3.96 15.27 -11.28
C ASN A 5 -4.23 13.96 -10.56
N LYS A 6 -3.16 13.23 -10.19
CA LYS A 6 -3.22 11.98 -9.42
C LYS A 6 -2.20 12.03 -8.29
N CYS A 7 -2.46 11.27 -7.23
CA CYS A 7 -1.49 10.99 -6.17
C CYS A 7 -0.17 10.48 -6.76
N ASP A 8 0.93 11.13 -6.39
CA ASP A 8 2.31 10.85 -6.76
C ASP A 8 3.04 9.98 -5.71
N LEU A 9 2.32 9.48 -4.71
CA LEU A 9 2.84 8.76 -3.55
C LEU A 9 3.86 9.58 -2.73
N CYS A 10 3.79 10.92 -2.80
CA CYS A 10 4.74 11.82 -2.15
C CYS A 10 6.19 11.51 -2.54
N ASN A 11 6.47 11.24 -3.82
CA ASN A 11 7.81 10.83 -4.30
C ASN A 11 8.96 11.81 -3.95
N HIS A 12 8.62 13.04 -3.61
CA HIS A 12 9.52 14.13 -3.28
C HIS A 12 9.85 14.21 -1.78
N ARG A 13 9.19 13.40 -0.95
CA ARG A 13 9.33 13.45 0.52
C ARG A 13 10.07 12.22 1.03
N GLU A 14 11.15 12.46 1.77
CA GLU A 14 12.00 11.39 2.33
C GLU A 14 11.29 10.58 3.44
N ASP A 15 10.43 11.22 4.24
CA ASP A 15 9.64 10.52 5.27
C ASP A 15 8.54 9.61 4.69
N GLY A 16 8.38 9.60 3.36
CA GLY A 16 7.36 8.83 2.67
C GLY A 16 5.97 9.48 2.65
N PRO A 17 4.91 8.69 2.36
CA PRO A 17 3.56 9.21 2.14
C PRO A 17 2.96 9.97 3.34
N ALA A 18 2.61 11.24 3.10
CA ALA A 18 2.03 12.10 4.12
C ALA A 18 0.70 11.57 4.69
N CYS A 19 -0.10 10.88 3.87
CA CYS A 19 -1.36 10.29 4.29
C CYS A 19 -1.18 9.19 5.34
N MET A 20 -0.06 8.46 5.34
CA MET A 20 0.24 7.47 6.38
C MET A 20 0.57 8.15 7.70
N ALA A 21 1.45 9.15 7.69
CA ALA A 21 1.84 9.89 8.88
C ALA A 21 0.66 10.64 9.53
N ALA A 22 -0.28 11.13 8.72
CA ALA A 22 -1.45 11.85 9.19
C ALA A 22 -2.58 10.93 9.71
N CYS A 23 -2.55 9.62 9.43
CA CYS A 23 -3.64 8.73 9.78
C CYS A 23 -3.59 8.32 11.26
N PRO A 24 -4.52 8.78 12.12
CA PRO A 24 -4.44 8.55 13.57
C PRO A 24 -4.61 7.08 13.96
N THR A 25 -5.34 6.31 13.15
CA THR A 25 -5.59 4.89 13.37
C THR A 25 -4.54 3.99 12.72
N HIS A 26 -3.57 4.55 11.99
CA HIS A 26 -2.55 3.81 11.25
C HIS A 26 -3.15 2.79 10.27
N ALA A 27 -4.31 3.11 9.69
CA ALA A 27 -5.02 2.22 8.78
C ALA A 27 -4.36 2.14 7.38
N LEU A 28 -3.55 3.13 7.03
CA LEU A 28 -2.87 3.19 5.73
C LEU A 28 -1.44 2.66 5.87
N ILE A 29 -1.09 1.72 4.98
CA ILE A 29 0.26 1.16 4.85
C ILE A 29 0.70 1.22 3.39
N CYS A 30 1.97 1.55 3.16
CA CYS A 30 2.56 1.50 1.84
C CYS A 30 3.10 0.10 1.62
N VAL A 31 2.54 -0.59 0.62
CA VAL A 31 2.96 -1.94 0.24
C VAL A 31 3.69 -1.87 -1.08
N ASP A 32 4.94 -2.32 -1.07
CA ASP A 32 5.70 -2.55 -2.28
C ASP A 32 5.25 -3.84 -2.99
N ARG A 33 5.79 -4.05 -4.19
CA ARG A 33 5.46 -5.20 -5.04
C ARG A 33 5.80 -6.54 -4.39
N ASN A 34 6.97 -6.66 -3.75
CA ASN A 34 7.38 -7.91 -3.12
C ASN A 34 6.44 -8.24 -1.95
N LYS A 35 6.10 -7.24 -1.14
CA LYS A 35 5.16 -7.43 -0.03
C LYS A 35 3.77 -7.81 -0.53
N LEU A 36 3.31 -7.20 -1.62
CA LEU A 36 2.02 -7.53 -2.24
C LEU A 36 1.98 -8.98 -2.75
N GLU A 37 3.06 -9.46 -3.36
CA GLU A 37 3.18 -10.84 -3.81
C GLU A 37 3.18 -11.82 -2.65
N GLN A 38 3.91 -11.52 -1.58
CA GLN A 38 3.91 -12.30 -0.33
C GLN A 38 2.51 -12.42 0.26
N LEU A 39 1.80 -11.29 0.43
CA LEU A 39 0.44 -11.26 0.96
C LEU A 39 -0.53 -12.08 0.10
N SER A 40 -0.37 -12.00 -1.23
CA SER A 40 -1.19 -12.76 -2.17
C SER A 40 -0.89 -14.26 -2.12
N ALA A 41 0.38 -14.66 -1.96
CA ALA A 41 0.78 -16.04 -1.78
C ALA A 41 0.31 -16.61 -0.43
N GLU A 42 0.35 -15.80 0.64
CA GLU A 42 -0.15 -16.17 1.96
C GLU A 42 -1.67 -16.38 1.97
N LYS A 43 -2.44 -15.47 1.35
CA LYS A 43 -3.89 -15.64 1.18
C LYS A 43 -4.22 -16.96 0.49
N ARG A 44 -3.53 -17.27 -0.63
CA ARG A 44 -3.71 -18.54 -1.36
C ARG A 44 -3.39 -19.76 -0.49
N ARG A 45 -2.27 -19.72 0.24
CA ARG A 45 -1.88 -20.79 1.16
C ARG A 45 -2.91 -21.01 2.26
N ARG A 46 -3.41 -19.95 2.89
CA ARG A 46 -4.40 -20.06 3.97
C ARG A 46 -5.69 -20.70 3.50
N THR A 47 -6.20 -20.32 2.33
CA THR A 47 -7.40 -20.96 1.75
C THR A 47 -7.16 -22.44 1.43
N ALA A 48 -5.97 -22.79 0.93
CA ALA A 48 -5.62 -24.18 0.61
C ALA A 48 -5.42 -25.06 1.86
N LEU A 49 -5.10 -24.47 3.02
CA LEU A 49 -4.89 -25.16 4.30
C LEU A 49 -6.12 -25.14 5.21
N MET A 50 -7.25 -24.57 4.78
CA MET A 50 -8.47 -24.44 5.58
C MET A 50 -9.36 -25.70 5.56
N PHE A 51 -8.77 -26.87 5.27
CA PHE A 51 -9.44 -28.18 5.31
C PHE A 51 -9.26 -28.84 6.67
#